data_AF-K1PYU1-F1
#
_entry.id   AF-K1PYU1-F1
#
_cell.length_a   1.000
_cell.length_b   1.000
_cell.length_c   1.000
_cell.angle_alpha   90.00
_cell.angle_beta   90.00
_cell.angle_gamma   90.00
#
_symmetry.space_group_name_H-M   'P 1'
#
loop_
_entity.id
_entity.type
_entity.pdbx_description
1 polymer ?
#
loop_
_entity_poly.entity_id
_entity_poly.type
_entity_poly.pdbx_seq_one_letter_code
_entity_poly.pdbx_strand_id
1 'polypeptide(L)'
;VYTRWGSKSCSGDAELVHSGYVGGSYFNNRGAAVEPLCLPRNPQWLWYRDGMENERAYVHGAEYKTHTSPGGLRGVHDQDVPCAVCLKRKRFVVNMFPARKNCYRGWTLEYRGYLMAGRWNHQAATSYTCVDAHPEAVHGGYENRNGYLFYHVEGLCGSLKCPPYANGRELACVVCSK
;
A
#
# COMPACT_ATOMS: atom_id res chain seq x y z
N VAL A 1 -5.69 4.02 15.14
CA VAL A 1 -6.11 3.19 13.99
C VAL A 1 -5.03 3.28 12.93
N TYR A 2 -4.76 2.19 12.22
CA TYR A 2 -3.82 2.17 11.09
C TYR A 2 -4.29 1.18 10.03
N THR A 3 -3.83 1.35 8.80
CA THR A 3 -4.05 0.37 7.72
C THR A 3 -2.78 -0.44 7.51
N ARG A 4 -2.95 -1.77 7.48
CA ARG A 4 -1.91 -2.72 7.08
C ARG A 4 -2.16 -3.11 5.63
N TRP A 5 -1.34 -2.56 4.75
CA TRP A 5 -1.44 -2.78 3.30
C TRP A 5 -0.75 -4.08 2.91
N GLY A 6 -1.40 -4.88 2.07
CA GLY A 6 -0.92 -6.19 1.66
C GLY A 6 -1.16 -7.31 2.68
N SER A 7 -2.05 -7.12 3.65
CA SER A 7 -2.44 -8.16 4.61
C SER A 7 -3.95 -8.12 4.84
N LYS A 8 -4.57 -9.29 5.04
CA LYS A 8 -5.99 -9.42 5.44
C LYS A 8 -6.17 -9.39 6.96
N SER A 9 -5.08 -9.41 7.72
CA SER A 9 -5.06 -9.51 9.18
C SER A 9 -4.23 -8.40 9.85
N CYS A 10 -4.58 -8.06 11.09
CA CYS A 10 -3.76 -7.19 11.95
C CYS A 10 -2.63 -7.99 12.61
N SER A 11 -1.64 -7.29 13.14
CA SER A 11 -0.50 -7.89 13.84
C SER A 11 -0.64 -7.82 15.36
N GLY A 12 -0.09 -8.81 16.06
CA GLY A 12 -0.06 -8.87 17.51
C GLY A 12 -1.47 -8.80 18.12
N ASP A 13 -1.63 -7.92 19.12
CA ASP A 13 -2.87 -7.65 19.86
C ASP A 13 -3.73 -6.54 19.24
N ALA A 14 -3.45 -6.09 18.02
CA ALA A 14 -4.31 -5.12 17.34
C ALA A 14 -5.63 -5.77 16.90
N GLU A 15 -6.74 -5.09 17.16
CA GLU A 15 -8.10 -5.53 16.81
C GLU A 15 -8.38 -5.26 15.33
N LEU A 16 -8.90 -6.24 14.60
CA LEU A 16 -9.33 -6.07 13.22
C LEU A 16 -10.66 -5.32 13.18
N VAL A 17 -10.67 -4.11 12.63
CA VAL A 17 -11.89 -3.33 12.39
C VAL A 17 -12.60 -3.88 11.16
N HIS A 18 -11.89 -3.96 10.03
CA HIS A 18 -12.33 -4.69 8.86
C HIS A 18 -11.13 -5.08 7.99
N SER A 19 -11.34 -6.09 7.13
CA SER A 19 -10.44 -6.39 6.01
C SER A 19 -11.13 -6.07 4.69
N GLY A 20 -10.36 -6.01 3.62
CA GLY A 20 -10.91 -5.84 2.28
C GLY A 20 -9.87 -5.68 1.19
N TYR A 21 -10.18 -4.83 0.23
CA TYR A 21 -9.46 -4.70 -1.03
C TYR A 21 -8.83 -3.32 -1.11
N VAL A 22 -7.58 -3.26 -1.55
CA VAL A 22 -6.98 -1.96 -1.83
C VAL A 22 -7.56 -1.42 -3.14
N GLY A 23 -8.06 -0.20 -3.09
CA GLY A 23 -8.53 0.53 -4.25
C GLY A 23 -7.79 1.85 -4.42
N GLY A 24 -7.80 2.40 -5.62
CA GLY A 24 -7.24 3.70 -5.92
C GLY A 24 -7.44 4.09 -7.37
N SER A 25 -6.77 5.15 -7.81
CA SER A 25 -6.89 5.64 -9.18
C SER A 25 -6.19 4.73 -10.19
N TYR A 26 -6.72 4.68 -11.41
CA TYR A 26 -6.03 4.10 -12.56
C TYR A 26 -4.70 4.80 -12.80
N PHE A 27 -3.64 4.03 -13.02
CA PHE A 27 -2.27 4.55 -13.09
C PHE A 27 -2.03 5.66 -14.13
N ASN A 28 -2.89 5.78 -15.16
CA ASN A 28 -2.70 6.75 -16.24
C ASN A 28 -3.74 7.89 -16.26
N ASN A 29 -4.61 7.99 -15.25
CA ASN A 29 -5.62 9.03 -15.20
C ASN A 29 -5.05 10.34 -14.65
N ARG A 30 -5.23 11.44 -15.39
CA ARG A 30 -4.74 12.78 -14.98
C ARG A 30 -5.51 13.38 -13.80
N GLY A 31 -6.81 13.07 -13.68
CA GLY A 31 -7.67 13.46 -12.56
C GLY A 31 -7.61 12.48 -11.38
N ALA A 32 -6.53 11.70 -11.26
CA ALA A 32 -6.38 10.67 -10.23
C ALA A 32 -6.29 11.27 -8.82
N ALA A 33 -7.02 10.65 -7.88
CA ALA A 33 -6.73 10.75 -6.46
C ALA A 33 -5.43 10.01 -6.12
N VAL A 34 -4.65 10.55 -5.18
CA VAL A 34 -3.29 10.10 -4.88
C VAL A 34 -3.29 8.95 -3.88
N GLU A 35 -4.19 8.99 -2.92
CA GLU A 35 -4.22 8.08 -1.77
C GLU A 35 -4.90 6.74 -2.13
N PRO A 36 -4.32 5.60 -1.69
CA PRO A 36 -5.02 4.33 -1.74
C PRO A 36 -6.09 4.26 -0.64
N LEU A 37 -7.15 3.51 -0.93
CA LEU A 37 -8.28 3.22 -0.05
C LEU A 37 -8.24 1.77 0.40
N CYS A 38 -8.62 1.51 1.65
CA CYS A 38 -8.96 0.15 2.08
C CYS A 38 -10.47 -0.04 2.02
N LEU A 39 -10.96 -0.59 0.91
CA LEU A 39 -12.38 -0.77 0.65
C LEU A 39 -12.89 -2.00 1.42
N PRO A 40 -14.01 -1.93 2.14
CA PRO A 40 -14.56 -3.08 2.86
C PRO A 40 -15.07 -4.15 1.89
N ARG A 41 -15.05 -5.42 2.33
CA ARG A 41 -15.60 -6.54 1.53
C ARG A 41 -17.10 -6.44 1.26
N ASN A 42 -17.83 -5.79 2.18
CA ASN A 42 -19.27 -5.59 2.12
C ASN A 42 -19.55 -4.08 2.00
N PRO A 43 -19.56 -3.51 0.78
CA PRO A 43 -19.86 -2.09 0.58
C PRO A 43 -21.32 -1.77 0.89
N GLN A 44 -21.57 -0.50 1.23
CA GLN A 44 -22.91 0.04 1.43
C GLN A 44 -23.13 1.17 0.42
N TRP A 45 -24.38 1.34 0.01
CA TRP A 45 -24.76 2.27 -1.05
C TRP A 45 -25.87 3.19 -0.55
N LEU A 46 -25.81 4.47 -0.92
CA LEU A 46 -26.93 5.40 -0.81
C LEU A 46 -27.82 5.24 -2.05
N TRP A 47 -28.28 6.32 -2.67
CA TRP A 47 -28.93 6.26 -3.97
C TRP A 47 -27.88 6.07 -5.08
N TYR A 48 -28.04 5.02 -5.88
CA TYR A 48 -27.13 4.69 -6.95
C TYR A 48 -27.87 4.37 -8.24
N ARG A 49 -27.14 4.49 -9.35
CA ARG A 49 -27.53 4.01 -10.67
C ARG A 49 -26.33 3.30 -11.25
N ASP A 50 -26.57 2.10 -11.77
CA ASP A 50 -25.52 1.30 -12.40
C ASP A 50 -25.12 1.88 -13.77
N GLY A 51 -23.82 1.80 -14.07
CA GLY A 51 -23.22 2.29 -15.30
C GLY A 51 -22.01 3.19 -15.06
N MET A 52 -21.21 3.37 -16.11
CA MET A 52 -20.10 4.32 -16.10
C MET A 52 -20.54 5.63 -16.75
N GLU A 53 -20.28 6.73 -16.07
CA GLU A 53 -20.49 8.09 -16.59
C GLU A 53 -19.14 8.79 -16.73
N ASN A 54 -18.97 9.57 -17.80
CA ASN A 54 -17.66 10.14 -18.19
C ASN A 54 -17.21 11.34 -17.33
N GLU A 55 -18.06 11.82 -16.42
CA GLU A 55 -17.81 13.00 -15.58
C GLU A 55 -17.38 12.62 -14.15
N ARG A 56 -17.36 11.33 -13.81
CA ARG A 56 -17.14 10.84 -12.44
C ARG A 56 -15.70 10.40 -12.22
N ALA A 57 -15.27 10.45 -10.95
CA ALA A 57 -14.04 9.79 -10.52
C ALA A 57 -14.24 8.27 -10.45
N TYR A 58 -13.17 7.51 -10.71
CA TYR A 58 -13.19 6.04 -10.69
C TYR A 58 -12.25 5.52 -9.60
N VAL A 59 -12.67 4.43 -8.97
CA VAL A 59 -11.83 3.63 -8.08
C VAL A 59 -11.60 2.27 -8.72
N HIS A 60 -10.34 1.91 -8.90
CA HIS A 60 -9.87 0.63 -9.43
C HIS A 60 -9.29 -0.21 -8.30
N GLY A 61 -9.26 -1.53 -8.46
CA GLY A 61 -8.47 -2.40 -7.58
C GLY A 61 -6.98 -2.10 -7.69
N ALA A 62 -6.19 -2.52 -6.71
CA ALA A 62 -4.75 -2.34 -6.72
C ALA A 62 -4.00 -3.64 -6.99
N GLU A 63 -2.85 -3.56 -7.67
CA GLU A 63 -2.01 -4.71 -8.02
C GLU A 63 -0.55 -4.50 -7.58
N TYR A 64 0.11 -5.60 -7.24
CA TYR A 64 1.55 -5.63 -7.05
C TYR A 64 2.30 -5.68 -8.38
N LYS A 65 3.23 -4.75 -8.62
CA LYS A 65 4.13 -4.78 -9.78
C LYS A 65 5.56 -5.13 -9.33
N THR A 66 5.71 -6.39 -8.93
CA THR A 66 6.89 -6.95 -8.25
C THR A 66 7.73 -7.92 -9.10
N HIS A 67 7.59 -7.92 -10.43
CA HIS A 67 8.35 -8.83 -11.31
C HIS A 67 9.88 -8.71 -11.16
N THR A 68 10.39 -7.50 -10.90
CA THR A 68 11.83 -7.24 -10.68
C THR A 68 12.24 -7.42 -9.22
N SER A 69 11.30 -7.60 -8.28
CA SER A 69 11.58 -7.56 -6.86
C SER A 69 12.60 -8.61 -6.40
N PRO A 70 13.46 -8.29 -5.43
CA PRO A 70 14.30 -9.29 -4.77
C PRO A 70 13.46 -10.18 -3.84
N GLY A 71 13.76 -11.49 -3.81
CA GLY A 71 13.16 -12.44 -2.85
C GLY A 71 11.71 -12.85 -3.15
N GLY A 72 10.95 -13.16 -2.09
CA GLY A 72 9.63 -13.81 -2.17
C GLY A 72 8.49 -12.95 -2.73
N LEU A 73 8.70 -11.65 -2.97
CA LEU A 73 7.68 -10.73 -3.48
C LEU A 73 7.31 -10.97 -4.94
N ARG A 74 8.17 -11.65 -5.71
CA ARG A 74 7.85 -12.02 -7.10
C ARG A 74 6.61 -12.89 -7.21
N GLY A 75 6.33 -13.70 -6.18
CA GLY A 75 5.21 -14.63 -6.15
C GLY A 75 3.83 -13.95 -6.14
N VAL A 76 3.75 -12.66 -5.80
CA VAL A 76 2.51 -11.89 -5.80
C VAL A 76 2.38 -10.93 -6.99
N HIS A 77 3.29 -10.99 -7.97
CA HIS A 77 3.23 -10.10 -9.12
C HIS A 77 1.89 -10.21 -9.86
N ASP A 78 1.33 -9.06 -10.22
CA ASP A 78 0.01 -8.87 -10.86
C ASP A 78 -1.16 -9.37 -10.01
N GLN A 79 -0.92 -9.73 -8.74
CA GLN A 79 -1.99 -10.09 -7.84
C GLN A 79 -2.60 -8.87 -7.16
N ASP A 80 -3.90 -8.97 -6.90
CA ASP A 80 -4.68 -7.95 -6.22
C ASP A 80 -4.28 -7.82 -4.74
N VAL A 81 -4.19 -6.57 -4.28
CA VAL A 81 -3.67 -6.23 -2.96
C VAL A 81 -4.79 -6.20 -1.91
N PRO A 82 -4.72 -7.01 -0.83
CA PRO A 82 -5.64 -6.92 0.29
C PRO A 82 -5.22 -5.83 1.28
N CYS A 83 -6.13 -5.46 2.18
CA CYS A 83 -5.82 -4.60 3.31
C CYS A 83 -6.59 -4.98 4.56
N ALA A 84 -6.08 -4.51 5.71
CA ALA A 84 -6.72 -4.60 7.00
C ALA A 84 -6.64 -3.26 7.72
N VAL A 85 -7.78 -2.77 8.21
CA VAL A 85 -7.84 -1.61 9.11
C VAL A 85 -7.81 -2.13 10.55
N CYS A 86 -6.85 -1.64 11.31
CA CYS A 86 -6.48 -2.16 12.62
C CYS A 86 -6.63 -1.09 13.70
N LEU A 87 -7.25 -1.47 14.81
CA LEU A 87 -7.37 -0.66 16.00
C LEU A 87 -6.38 -1.15 17.06
N LYS A 88 -5.46 -0.27 17.44
CA LYS A 88 -4.59 -0.46 18.60
C LYS A 88 -5.10 0.38 19.76
N ARG A 89 -5.52 -0.26 20.86
CA ARG A 89 -5.98 0.44 22.06
C ARG A 89 -4.78 1.00 22.84
N LYS A 90 -5.01 2.07 23.59
CA LYS A 90 -3.99 2.76 24.43
C LYS A 90 -2.77 3.29 23.66
N ARG A 91 -2.89 3.44 22.34
CA ARG A 91 -1.91 4.07 21.45
C ARG A 91 -2.62 5.20 20.74
N PHE A 92 -2.09 6.41 20.83
CA PHE A 92 -2.75 7.62 20.35
C PHE A 92 -2.14 8.15 19.06
N VAL A 93 -0.89 7.76 18.77
CA VAL A 93 -0.18 8.19 17.57
C VAL A 93 0.21 6.98 16.76
N VAL A 94 0.01 7.05 15.45
CA VAL A 94 0.53 6.08 14.47
C VAL A 94 1.35 6.86 13.45
N ASN A 95 2.50 6.33 13.07
CA ASN A 95 3.30 6.91 12.00
C ASN A 95 4.02 5.84 11.18
N MET A 96 4.15 6.10 9.88
CA MET A 96 5.06 5.37 9.00
C MET A 96 6.44 6.04 9.06
N PHE A 97 7.48 5.25 9.31
CA PHE A 97 8.87 5.67 9.16
C PHE A 97 9.48 4.99 7.93
N PRO A 98 9.77 5.73 6.84
CA PRO A 98 10.41 5.16 5.66
C PRO A 98 11.90 4.88 5.92
N ALA A 99 12.48 4.04 5.05
CA ALA A 99 13.87 3.59 5.09
C ALA A 99 14.30 2.91 6.42
N ARG A 100 13.35 2.34 7.18
CA ARG A 100 13.63 1.64 8.44
C ARG A 100 12.91 0.30 8.51
N LYS A 101 13.55 -0.66 9.18
CA LYS A 101 12.99 -2.00 9.49
C LYS A 101 12.48 -2.14 10.93
N ASN A 102 12.78 -1.16 11.78
CA ASN A 102 12.49 -1.13 13.21
C ASN A 102 12.04 0.27 13.61
N CYS A 103 11.16 0.37 14.60
CA CYS A 103 10.69 1.65 15.13
C CYS A 103 11.80 2.43 15.87
N TYR A 104 11.56 3.72 16.13
CA TYR A 104 12.41 4.50 17.03
C TYR A 104 12.22 4.05 18.49
N ARG A 105 13.18 4.36 19.36
CA ARG A 105 13.06 4.03 20.79
C ARG A 105 11.77 4.62 21.36
N GLY A 106 11.03 3.81 22.11
CA GLY A 106 9.75 4.20 22.73
C GLY A 106 8.54 4.13 21.79
N TRP A 107 8.72 3.70 20.54
CA TRP A 107 7.63 3.36 19.62
C TRP A 107 7.44 1.85 19.56
N THR A 108 6.19 1.42 19.35
CA THR A 108 5.79 0.02 19.22
C THR A 108 5.70 -0.33 17.75
N LEU A 109 6.25 -1.49 17.37
CA LEU A 109 6.15 -2.02 16.01
C LEU A 109 4.75 -2.56 15.76
N GLU A 110 4.07 -2.03 14.74
CA GLU A 110 2.83 -2.62 14.23
C GLU A 110 3.17 -3.57 13.07
N TYR A 111 3.82 -3.08 12.01
CA TYR A 111 4.35 -3.96 10.96
C TYR A 111 5.50 -3.29 10.22
N ARG A 112 6.25 -4.10 9.45
CA ARG A 112 7.32 -3.63 8.57
C ARG A 112 7.09 -4.12 7.16
N GLY A 113 7.70 -3.44 6.21
CA GLY A 113 7.40 -3.64 4.82
C GLY A 113 8.40 -3.03 3.86
N TYR A 114 7.98 -2.97 2.61
CA TYR A 114 8.63 -2.20 1.57
C TYR A 114 7.85 -0.92 1.32
N LEU A 115 8.58 0.17 1.15
CA LEU A 115 8.01 1.41 0.67
C LEU A 115 7.65 1.23 -0.80
N MET A 116 6.39 1.47 -1.13
CA MET A 116 5.85 1.29 -2.46
C MET A 116 5.03 2.48 -2.91
N ALA A 117 5.02 2.71 -4.23
CA ALA A 117 4.29 3.78 -4.90
C ALA A 117 4.06 3.40 -6.38
N GLY A 118 3.42 4.25 -7.16
CA GLY A 118 3.32 4.15 -8.61
C GLY A 118 4.69 4.31 -9.28
N ARG A 119 4.78 3.84 -10.54
CA ARG A 119 5.99 3.97 -11.35
C ARG A 119 6.25 5.44 -11.69
N TRP A 120 7.52 5.84 -11.68
CA TRP A 120 7.95 7.24 -11.84
C TRP A 120 7.47 7.94 -13.14
N ASN A 121 7.10 7.19 -14.18
CA ASN A 121 6.65 7.73 -15.46
C ASN A 121 5.13 7.60 -15.70
N HIS A 122 4.37 7.21 -14.68
CA HIS A 122 2.90 7.16 -14.74
C HIS A 122 2.28 8.56 -14.61
N GLN A 123 1.14 8.79 -15.28
CA GLN A 123 0.45 10.09 -15.20
C GLN A 123 -0.25 10.30 -13.86
N ALA A 124 -0.82 9.23 -13.27
CA ALA A 124 -1.43 9.31 -11.96
C ALA A 124 -0.35 9.31 -10.87
N ALA A 125 -0.39 10.32 -10.01
CA ALA A 125 0.43 10.34 -8.80
C ALA A 125 -0.12 9.35 -7.76
N THR A 126 0.74 8.92 -6.84
CA THR A 126 0.41 7.96 -5.77
C THR A 126 1.12 8.35 -4.48
N SER A 127 0.56 7.98 -3.33
CA SER A 127 1.24 8.14 -2.04
C SER A 127 2.31 7.08 -1.81
N TYR A 128 3.40 7.46 -1.12
CA TYR A 128 4.32 6.51 -0.54
C TYR A 128 3.64 5.69 0.55
N THR A 129 3.55 4.39 0.36
CA THR A 129 2.79 3.48 1.22
C THR A 129 3.68 2.35 1.72
N CYS A 130 3.54 1.98 2.98
CA CYS A 130 4.22 0.82 3.53
C CYS A 130 3.42 -0.44 3.27
N VAL A 131 3.91 -1.32 2.40
CA VAL A 131 3.28 -2.59 2.06
C VAL A 131 3.99 -3.72 2.79
N ASP A 132 3.23 -4.61 3.44
CA ASP A 132 3.78 -5.66 4.31
C ASP A 132 4.91 -6.46 3.66
N ALA A 133 5.93 -6.80 4.45
CA ALA A 133 7.09 -7.55 3.98
C ALA A 133 6.74 -8.98 3.57
N HIS A 134 5.62 -9.53 4.07
CA HIS A 134 5.06 -10.80 3.68
C HIS A 134 3.66 -10.57 3.12
N PRO A 135 3.56 -10.02 1.89
CA PRO A 135 2.27 -9.67 1.34
C PRO A 135 1.44 -10.91 1.07
N GLU A 136 0.16 -10.78 1.40
CA GLU A 136 -0.89 -11.66 0.94
C GLU A 136 -1.49 -11.11 -0.35
N ALA A 137 -2.25 -11.95 -1.05
CA ALA A 137 -3.00 -11.58 -2.23
C ALA A 137 -4.48 -11.93 -2.09
N VAL A 138 -5.33 -11.25 -2.84
CA VAL A 138 -6.76 -11.58 -2.93
C VAL A 138 -6.95 -12.85 -3.78
N HIS A 139 -7.81 -13.76 -3.31
CA HIS A 139 -8.11 -14.97 -4.08
C HIS A 139 -8.84 -14.62 -5.37
N GLY A 140 -8.40 -15.14 -6.50
CA GLY A 140 -8.99 -14.87 -7.82
C GLY A 140 -8.55 -13.57 -8.49
N GLY A 141 -7.74 -12.73 -7.82
CA GLY A 141 -7.19 -11.50 -8.39
C GLY A 141 -5.75 -11.73 -8.84
N TYR A 142 -5.55 -12.34 -10.01
CA TYR A 142 -4.23 -12.69 -10.57
C TYR A 142 -4.01 -12.11 -11.98
N GLU A 143 -4.96 -11.31 -12.45
CA GLU A 143 -4.93 -10.75 -13.79
C GLU A 143 -4.32 -9.35 -13.77
N ASN A 144 -3.53 -9.05 -14.80
CA ASN A 144 -2.99 -7.72 -14.99
C ASN A 144 -4.08 -6.76 -15.52
N ARG A 145 -4.70 -6.00 -14.61
CA ARG A 145 -5.81 -5.06 -14.92
C ARG A 145 -5.38 -3.59 -14.92
N ASN A 146 -4.14 -3.32 -14.53
CA ASN A 146 -3.52 -2.01 -14.44
C ASN A 146 -4.35 -0.97 -13.66
N GLY A 147 -4.84 -1.30 -12.47
CA GLY A 147 -5.58 -0.37 -11.62
C GLY A 147 -4.66 0.62 -10.88
N TYR A 148 -4.73 0.63 -9.56
CA TYR A 148 -3.74 1.32 -8.71
C TYR A 148 -2.51 0.43 -8.52
N LEU A 149 -1.30 0.94 -8.76
CA LEU A 149 -0.14 0.06 -8.90
C LEU A 149 0.90 0.30 -7.80
N PHE A 150 1.33 -0.78 -7.14
CA PHE A 150 2.43 -0.76 -6.19
C PHE A 150 3.72 -1.31 -6.82
N TYR A 151 4.65 -0.40 -7.10
CA TYR A 151 6.04 -0.66 -7.43
C TYR A 151 6.92 -0.38 -6.20
N HIS A 152 8.08 -1.04 -6.14
CA HIS A 152 9.10 -0.67 -5.16
C HIS A 152 9.56 0.79 -5.34
N VAL A 153 9.85 1.43 -4.22
CA VAL A 153 10.53 2.72 -4.20
C VAL A 153 12.01 2.48 -3.99
N GLU A 154 12.83 3.00 -4.89
CA GLU A 154 14.28 2.92 -4.84
C GLU A 154 14.88 4.26 -4.40
N GLY A 155 15.97 4.19 -3.62
CA GLY A 155 16.77 5.38 -3.31
C GLY A 155 17.62 5.79 -4.51
N LEU A 156 17.38 6.98 -5.06
CA LEU A 156 18.21 7.55 -6.12
C LEU A 156 19.23 8.52 -5.53
N CYS A 157 20.51 8.27 -5.74
CA CYS A 157 21.58 9.16 -5.24
C CYS A 157 21.59 10.51 -5.96
N GLY A 158 22.06 11.55 -5.27
CA GLY A 158 22.08 12.93 -5.76
C GLY A 158 21.89 13.86 -4.58
N SER A 159 20.77 14.57 -4.52
CA SER A 159 20.36 15.29 -3.31
C SER A 159 20.08 14.34 -2.13
N LEU A 160 19.75 13.08 -2.41
CA LEU A 160 19.76 12.02 -1.39
C LEU A 160 21.21 11.59 -1.12
N LYS A 161 21.64 11.72 0.14
CA LYS A 161 23.01 11.40 0.57
C LYS A 161 23.34 9.92 0.38
N CYS A 162 24.41 9.65 -0.36
CA CYS A 162 24.96 8.32 -0.56
C CYS A 162 26.47 8.33 -0.28
N PRO A 163 26.96 7.76 0.84
CA PRO A 163 26.23 7.11 1.95
C PRO A 163 25.39 8.09 2.82
N PRO A 164 24.42 7.61 3.63
CA PRO A 164 24.17 6.20 4.01
C PRO A 164 23.19 5.44 3.11
N TYR A 165 22.52 6.10 2.16
CA TYR A 165 21.72 5.41 1.15
C TYR A 165 22.62 4.80 0.07
N ALA A 166 22.03 3.94 -0.76
CA ALA A 166 22.69 3.32 -1.90
C ALA A 166 21.82 3.49 -3.14
N ASN A 167 22.46 3.77 -4.28
CA ASN A 167 21.75 4.01 -5.53
C ASN A 167 20.96 2.78 -5.98
N GLY A 168 19.70 2.97 -6.34
CA GLY A 168 18.82 1.92 -6.86
C GLY A 168 18.38 0.89 -5.81
N ARG A 169 18.64 1.12 -4.51
CA ARG A 169 18.26 0.16 -3.47
C ARG A 169 16.83 0.39 -3.01
N GLU A 170 16.04 -0.68 -2.96
CA GLU A 170 14.65 -0.64 -2.48
C GLU A 170 14.58 -0.21 -1.01
N LEU A 171 13.67 0.70 -0.72
CA LEU A 171 13.50 1.25 0.61
C LEU A 171 12.54 0.38 1.43
N ALA A 172 12.99 -0.03 2.61
CA ALA A 172 12.10 -0.60 3.62
C ALA A 172 11.21 0.48 4.25
N CYS A 173 10.20 0.07 4.98
CA CYS A 173 9.37 0.94 5.81
C CYS A 173 8.91 0.21 7.07
N VAL A 174 8.47 0.98 8.05
CA VAL A 174 7.88 0.45 9.27
C VAL A 174 6.72 1.34 9.71
N VAL A 175 5.61 0.74 10.08
CA VAL A 175 4.49 1.44 10.74
C VAL A 175 4.57 1.16 12.22
N CYS A 176 4.53 2.24 13.00
CA CYS A 176 4.72 2.20 14.44
C CYS A 176 3.63 3.00 15.14
N SER A 177 3.37 2.64 16.39
CA SER A 177 2.42 3.35 17.26
C SER A 177 3.07 3.81 18.57
N LYS A 178 2.46 4.81 19.23
CA LYS A 178 2.89 5.32 20.53
C LYS A 178 1.72 5.54 21.48
#